data_AF-A0A8D8BAH3-F1
#
_entry.id   AF-A0A8D8BAH3-F1
#
_cell.length_a   1.000
_cell.length_b   1.000
_cell.length_c   1.000
_cell.angle_alpha   90.00
_cell.angle_beta   90.00
_cell.angle_gamma   90.00
#
_symmetry.space_group_name_H-M   'P 1'
#
loop_
_entity.id
_entity.type
_entity.pdbx_description
1 polymer ?
#
loop_
_entity_poly.entity_id
_entity_poly.type
_entity_poly.pdbx_seq_one_letter_code
_entity_poly.pdbx_strand_id
1 'polypeptide(L)'
;FYTAQIQLGLAINVYRNGQWGSYRHYLLENNKDPAIPVSNHCFANCLKPGDLSSFAWLNGPLNEQPVTDGRVNVVFSSLNFKDVMLATGRLAIESSFLSRLELECVLGFEYSGVTVDGRRVMGMIPCGAMSSQVESEPYMTFDVPDVWSLEQAATIPCVYGTVYSAFFMSSQIRRGASI
;
A
#
# COMPACT_ATOMS: atom_id res chain seq x y z
N PHE A 1 -54.75 7.35 20.13
CA PHE A 1 -53.37 7.30 19.61
C PHE A 1 -52.86 5.86 19.47
N TYR A 2 -52.74 5.06 20.55
CA TYR A 2 -52.25 3.67 20.49
C TYR A 2 -53.26 2.64 19.96
N THR A 3 -54.56 2.87 20.13
CA THR A 3 -55.63 1.91 19.81
C THR A 3 -55.59 1.39 18.38
N ALA A 4 -55.43 2.30 17.40
CA ALA A 4 -55.37 1.94 15.98
C ALA A 4 -54.15 1.06 15.67
N GLN A 5 -53.01 1.30 16.34
CA GLN A 5 -51.79 0.52 16.13
C GLN A 5 -51.90 -0.90 16.71
N ILE A 6 -52.45 -1.03 17.92
CA ILE A 6 -52.61 -2.34 18.58
C ILE A 6 -53.57 -3.25 17.79
N GLN A 7 -54.60 -2.67 17.18
CA GLN A 7 -55.57 -3.41 16.33
C GLN A 7 -54.94 -4.05 15.10
N LEU A 8 -53.76 -3.59 14.65
CA LEU A 8 -53.04 -4.21 13.54
C LEU A 8 -52.45 -5.59 13.88
N GLY A 9 -52.43 -5.97 15.17
CA GLY A 9 -51.95 -7.30 15.60
C GLY A 9 -50.48 -7.56 15.29
N LEU A 10 -49.67 -6.51 15.08
CA LEU A 10 -48.26 -6.63 14.74
C LEU A 10 -47.46 -7.09 15.96
N ALA A 11 -46.55 -8.03 15.75
CA ALA A 11 -45.67 -8.54 16.82
C ALA A 11 -44.68 -7.49 17.35
N ILE A 12 -44.29 -6.51 16.53
CA ILE A 12 -43.32 -5.46 16.88
C ILE A 12 -43.87 -4.11 16.43
N ASN A 13 -44.01 -3.19 17.39
CA ASN A 13 -44.50 -1.83 17.16
C ASN A 13 -43.51 -0.84 17.76
N VAL A 14 -42.80 -0.10 16.90
CA VAL A 14 -41.82 0.91 17.29
C VAL A 14 -42.38 2.27 16.89
N TYR A 15 -42.40 3.23 17.81
CA TYR A 15 -42.81 4.59 17.53
C TYR A 15 -41.59 5.53 17.55
N ARG A 16 -41.33 6.24 16.46
CA ARG A 16 -40.22 7.20 16.34
C ARG A 16 -40.66 8.40 15.51
N ASN A 17 -40.38 9.61 16.00
CA ASN A 17 -40.63 10.88 15.30
C ASN A 17 -42.05 11.02 14.70
N GLY A 18 -43.09 10.65 15.45
CA GLY A 18 -44.46 10.79 14.95
C GLY A 18 -45.00 9.58 14.18
N GLN A 19 -44.19 8.55 13.94
CA GLN A 19 -44.53 7.44 13.05
C GLN A 19 -44.37 6.07 13.69
N TRP A 20 -45.31 5.17 13.39
CA TRP A 20 -45.26 3.77 13.76
C TRP A 20 -44.50 2.95 12.71
N GLY A 21 -43.73 1.96 13.16
CA GLY A 21 -43.00 1.06 12.29
C GLY A 21 -42.42 -0.13 13.05
N SER A 22 -41.40 -0.75 12.47
CA SER A 22 -40.67 -1.89 13.04
C SER A 22 -39.24 -1.87 12.56
N TYR A 23 -38.30 -2.39 13.36
CA TYR A 23 -36.96 -2.65 12.86
C TYR A 23 -36.98 -3.84 11.89
N ARG A 24 -36.39 -3.64 10.70
CA ARG A 24 -36.26 -4.66 9.66
C ARG A 24 -34.81 -4.73 9.24
N HIS A 25 -34.36 -5.93 8.93
CA HIS A 25 -33.08 -6.10 8.25
C HIS A 25 -33.28 -5.74 6.79
N TYR A 26 -32.42 -4.85 6.29
CA TYR A 26 -32.29 -4.57 4.87
C TYR A 26 -30.96 -5.15 4.39
N LEU A 27 -30.98 -5.79 3.23
CA LEU A 27 -29.76 -6.22 2.57
C LEU A 27 -29.00 -4.96 2.16
N LEU A 28 -27.78 -4.79 2.66
CA LEU A 28 -26.90 -3.73 2.19
C LEU A 28 -26.59 -4.00 0.71
N GLU A 29 -26.77 -2.99 -0.13
CA GLU A 29 -26.34 -3.05 -1.51
C GLU A 29 -24.83 -3.27 -1.51
N ASN A 30 -24.42 -4.48 -1.86
CA ASN A 30 -23.03 -4.82 -2.01
C ASN A 30 -22.61 -4.33 -3.40
N ASN A 31 -22.42 -3.01 -3.53
CA ASN A 31 -21.79 -2.45 -4.71
C ASN A 31 -20.42 -3.11 -4.82
N LYS A 32 -20.26 -4.00 -5.80
CA LYS A 32 -18.95 -4.51 -6.21
C LYS A 32 -18.28 -3.33 -6.89
N ASP A 33 -17.59 -2.53 -6.10
CA ASP A 33 -17.25 -1.11 -6.30
C ASP A 33 -17.00 -0.65 -7.75
N PRO A 34 -17.59 0.46 -8.20
CA PRO A 34 -16.90 1.31 -9.15
C PRO A 34 -15.74 1.96 -8.40
N ALA A 35 -14.51 1.74 -8.86
CA ALA A 35 -13.31 2.38 -8.31
C ALA A 35 -13.59 3.88 -8.05
N ILE A 36 -13.53 4.29 -6.78
CA ILE A 36 -13.81 5.66 -6.39
C ILE A 36 -12.50 6.46 -6.57
N PRO A 37 -12.54 7.64 -7.24
CA PRO A 37 -11.39 8.52 -7.29
C PRO A 37 -10.93 8.90 -5.88
N VAL A 38 -9.65 8.67 -5.58
CA VAL A 38 -9.01 9.07 -4.34
C VAL A 38 -8.02 10.20 -4.61
N SER A 39 -8.08 11.27 -3.82
CA SER A 39 -7.13 12.39 -3.92
C SER A 39 -5.93 12.24 -2.98
N ASN A 40 -5.99 11.29 -2.05
CA ASN A 40 -5.02 11.15 -0.98
C ASN A 40 -4.19 9.85 -1.15
N HIS A 41 -3.48 9.42 -0.11
CA HIS A 41 -2.63 8.24 -0.16
C HIS A 41 -3.41 6.97 -0.49
N CYS A 42 -2.93 6.26 -1.50
CA CYS A 42 -3.37 4.93 -1.87
C CYS A 42 -2.17 4.04 -2.16
N PHE A 43 -2.34 2.74 -2.00
CA PHE A 43 -1.31 1.75 -2.29
C PHE A 43 -1.92 0.57 -3.03
N ALA A 44 -1.11 -0.12 -3.82
CA ALA A 44 -1.54 -1.29 -4.54
C ALA A 44 -1.19 -2.56 -3.77
N ASN A 45 -2.13 -3.51 -3.72
CA ASN A 45 -1.89 -4.80 -3.09
C ASN A 45 -2.71 -5.92 -3.77
N CYS A 46 -2.30 -7.17 -3.53
CA CYS A 46 -3.01 -8.36 -3.95
C CYS A 46 -3.88 -8.87 -2.79
N LEU A 47 -5.20 -8.73 -2.90
CA LEU A 47 -6.14 -9.10 -1.82
C LEU A 47 -6.18 -10.61 -1.55
N LYS A 48 -5.85 -11.41 -2.55
CA LYS A 48 -5.81 -12.87 -2.49
C LYS A 48 -4.51 -13.36 -3.14
N PRO A 49 -3.49 -13.71 -2.34
CA PRO A 49 -2.25 -14.28 -2.85
C PRO A 49 -2.50 -15.47 -3.79
N GLY A 50 -1.84 -15.49 -4.94
CA GLY A 50 -2.03 -16.49 -5.99
C GLY A 50 -3.10 -16.13 -7.03
N ASP A 51 -3.87 -15.06 -6.82
CA ASP A 51 -4.91 -14.59 -7.73
C ASP A 51 -4.65 -13.13 -8.12
N LEU A 52 -3.94 -12.92 -9.22
CA LEU A 52 -3.59 -11.57 -9.70
C LEU A 52 -4.82 -10.73 -10.10
N SER A 53 -5.99 -11.35 -10.30
CA SER A 53 -7.24 -10.59 -10.55
C SER A 53 -7.74 -9.85 -9.30
N SER A 54 -7.23 -10.22 -8.12
CA SER A 54 -7.51 -9.58 -6.84
C SER A 54 -6.62 -8.37 -6.55
N PHE A 55 -5.75 -8.00 -7.50
CA PHE A 55 -4.91 -6.83 -7.40
C PHE A 55 -5.75 -5.54 -7.48
N ALA A 56 -5.61 -4.68 -6.48
CA ALA A 56 -6.41 -3.47 -6.36
C ALA A 56 -5.63 -2.34 -5.71
N TRP A 57 -6.05 -1.11 -6.01
CA TRP A 57 -5.67 0.08 -5.27
C TRP A 57 -6.55 0.20 -4.02
N LEU A 58 -5.92 0.36 -2.87
CA LEU A 58 -6.56 0.46 -1.56
C LEU A 58 -6.25 1.82 -0.94
N ASN A 59 -7.17 2.33 -0.11
CA ASN A 59 -6.92 3.52 0.70
C ASN A 59 -5.80 3.24 1.70
N GLY A 60 -4.82 4.13 1.77
CA GLY A 60 -3.63 3.93 2.58
C GLY A 60 -3.64 4.66 3.93
N PRO A 61 -2.83 4.19 4.91
CA PRO A 61 -2.84 4.68 6.29
C PRO A 61 -2.28 6.11 6.44
N LEU A 62 -1.44 6.59 5.51
CA LEU A 62 -0.89 7.95 5.55
C LEU A 62 -1.97 9.06 5.46
N ASN A 63 -3.21 8.70 5.11
CA ASN A 63 -4.35 9.62 5.10
C ASN A 63 -4.73 10.13 6.50
N GLU A 64 -4.43 9.34 7.54
CA GLU A 64 -4.75 9.65 8.93
C GLU A 64 -3.55 10.23 9.69
N GLN A 65 -2.41 10.39 9.02
CA GLN A 65 -1.15 10.80 9.62
C GLN A 65 -0.74 12.20 9.17
N PRO A 66 -0.18 13.03 10.09
CA PRO A 66 0.32 14.36 9.72
C PRO A 66 1.46 14.22 8.72
N VAL A 67 1.57 15.17 7.77
CA VAL A 67 2.67 15.21 6.80
C VAL A 67 4.00 15.44 7.52
N THR A 68 5.00 14.62 7.20
CA THR A 68 6.37 14.69 7.75
C THR A 68 7.34 15.16 6.66
N ASP A 69 8.55 15.58 7.06
CA ASP A 69 9.64 15.90 6.12
C ASP A 69 10.11 14.68 5.32
N GLY A 70 9.84 13.46 5.83
CA GLY A 70 10.14 12.19 5.15
C GLY A 70 9.06 11.76 4.15
N ARG A 71 7.96 12.50 4.00
CA ARG A 71 6.91 12.19 3.04
C ARG A 71 7.42 12.40 1.61
N VAL A 72 7.30 11.37 0.78
CA VAL A 72 7.63 11.42 -0.65
C VAL A 72 6.40 11.12 -1.47
N ASN A 73 6.11 11.98 -2.44
CA ASN A 73 5.16 11.69 -3.51
C ASN A 73 5.84 10.79 -4.53
N VAL A 74 5.37 9.55 -4.63
CA VAL A 74 5.94 8.54 -5.52
C VAL A 74 5.53 8.87 -6.95
N VAL A 75 6.51 8.93 -7.85
CA VAL A 75 6.28 9.09 -9.29
C VAL A 75 6.44 7.76 -10.01
N PHE A 76 7.44 6.97 -9.59
CA PHE A 76 7.65 5.61 -10.09
C PHE A 76 7.90 4.67 -8.92
N SER A 77 7.29 3.49 -8.98
CA SER A 77 7.68 2.33 -8.17
C SER A 77 7.98 1.19 -9.13
N SER A 78 9.07 0.47 -8.88
CA SER A 78 9.47 -0.65 -9.74
C SER A 78 8.97 -1.99 -9.15
N LEU A 79 8.89 -2.99 -10.03
CA LEU A 79 8.59 -4.35 -9.65
C LEU A 79 9.90 -5.13 -9.46
N ASN A 80 9.99 -5.86 -8.36
CA ASN A 80 11.06 -6.78 -8.06
C ASN A 80 10.57 -8.23 -8.01
N PHE A 81 11.50 -9.19 -8.02
CA PHE A 81 11.16 -10.61 -7.98
C PHE A 81 10.34 -10.99 -6.74
N LYS A 82 10.63 -10.36 -5.59
CA LYS A 82 9.88 -10.54 -4.34
C LYS A 82 8.40 -10.20 -4.52
N ASP A 83 8.06 -9.11 -5.20
CA ASP A 83 6.68 -8.67 -5.41
C ASP A 83 5.89 -9.71 -6.21
N VAL A 84 6.50 -10.23 -7.28
CA VAL A 84 5.89 -11.28 -8.12
C VAL A 84 5.69 -12.56 -7.32
N MET A 85 6.69 -12.99 -6.53
CA MET A 85 6.58 -14.21 -5.73
C MET A 85 5.54 -14.10 -4.62
N LEU A 86 5.41 -12.94 -3.99
CA LEU A 86 4.35 -12.67 -3.00
C LEU A 86 2.97 -12.65 -3.66
N ALA A 87 2.79 -11.87 -4.72
CA ALA A 87 1.51 -11.73 -5.40
C ALA A 87 1.01 -13.06 -6.00
N THR A 88 1.92 -13.91 -6.48
CA THR A 88 1.60 -15.24 -7.00
C THR A 88 1.49 -16.33 -5.94
N GLY A 89 1.67 -15.99 -4.65
CA GLY A 89 1.57 -16.94 -3.53
C GLY A 89 2.67 -17.99 -3.49
N ARG A 90 3.79 -17.78 -4.20
CA ARG A 90 4.95 -18.68 -4.23
C ARG A 90 5.95 -18.41 -3.12
N LEU A 91 5.86 -17.25 -2.47
CA LEU A 91 6.63 -16.90 -1.29
C LEU A 91 5.68 -16.70 -0.10
N ALA A 92 5.99 -17.33 1.03
CA ALA A 92 5.20 -17.16 2.25
C ALA A 92 5.41 -15.74 2.80
N ILE A 93 4.31 -15.08 3.13
CA ILE A 93 4.34 -13.71 3.67
C ILE A 93 5.00 -13.72 5.07
N GLU A 94 4.74 -14.74 5.88
CA GLU A 94 5.28 -14.89 7.24
C GLU A 94 6.81 -14.99 7.31
N SER A 95 7.48 -15.42 6.23
CA SER A 95 8.96 -15.47 6.20
C SER A 95 9.60 -14.13 5.85
N SER A 96 8.80 -13.13 5.44
CA SER A 96 9.30 -11.92 4.76
C SER A 96 9.07 -10.62 5.53
N PHE A 97 8.24 -10.63 6.58
CA PHE A 97 7.84 -9.44 7.34
C PHE A 97 7.89 -9.68 8.85
N LEU A 98 8.21 -8.64 9.61
CA LEU A 98 8.48 -8.73 11.05
C LEU A 98 7.28 -8.29 11.90
N SER A 99 6.32 -7.58 11.31
CA SER A 99 5.13 -7.07 11.99
C SER A 99 3.84 -7.35 11.24
N ARG A 100 2.71 -7.38 11.96
CA ARG A 100 1.38 -7.56 11.36
C ARG A 100 0.94 -6.37 10.50
N LEU A 101 1.43 -5.16 10.80
CA LEU A 101 1.12 -3.95 10.03
C LEU A 101 1.72 -4.02 8.62
N GLU A 102 2.94 -4.55 8.49
CA GLU A 102 3.59 -4.74 7.18
C GLU A 102 2.85 -5.76 6.28
N LEU A 103 2.08 -6.68 6.87
CA LEU A 103 1.30 -7.67 6.13
C LEU A 103 0.12 -7.06 5.36
N GLU A 104 -0.32 -5.85 5.71
CA GLU A 104 -1.44 -5.18 5.04
C GLU A 104 -1.01 -4.54 3.71
N CYS A 105 0.28 -4.26 3.54
CA CYS A 105 0.85 -3.56 2.39
C CYS A 105 2.21 -4.18 2.03
N VAL A 106 2.18 -5.34 1.37
CA VAL A 106 3.38 -6.19 1.18
C VAL A 106 4.15 -5.94 -0.12
N LEU A 107 3.55 -5.22 -1.07
CA LEU A 107 4.12 -5.02 -2.41
C LEU A 107 4.86 -3.69 -2.53
N GLY A 108 5.91 -3.70 -3.34
CA GLY A 108 6.73 -2.54 -3.65
C GLY A 108 7.87 -2.39 -2.65
N PHE A 109 9.09 -2.42 -3.19
CA PHE A 109 10.32 -2.37 -2.40
C PHE A 109 11.15 -1.12 -2.68
N GLU A 110 11.01 -0.51 -3.85
CA GLU A 110 11.73 0.69 -4.24
C GLU A 110 10.85 1.68 -5.00
N TYR A 111 11.27 2.94 -4.96
CA TYR A 111 10.56 4.06 -5.55
C TYR A 111 11.52 5.16 -6.00
N SER A 112 11.01 6.03 -6.85
CA SER A 112 11.54 7.37 -7.05
C SER A 112 10.40 8.39 -7.04
N GLY A 113 10.71 9.58 -6.55
CA GLY A 113 9.68 10.57 -6.30
C GLY A 113 10.22 11.93 -5.91
N VAL A 114 9.30 12.74 -5.37
CA VAL A 114 9.58 14.11 -4.94
C VAL A 114 9.13 14.28 -3.50
N THR A 115 10.04 14.72 -2.63
CA THR A 115 9.76 15.05 -1.23
C THR A 115 8.87 16.29 -1.12
N VAL A 116 8.34 16.55 0.08
CA VAL A 116 7.50 17.75 0.33
C VAL A 116 8.23 19.05 0.04
N ASP A 117 9.54 19.10 0.29
CA ASP A 117 10.42 20.25 0.01
C ASP A 117 10.89 20.32 -1.46
N GLY A 118 10.41 19.43 -2.33
CA GLY A 118 10.66 19.48 -3.77
C GLY A 118 11.95 18.79 -4.23
N ARG A 119 12.67 18.10 -3.35
CA ARG A 119 13.86 17.33 -3.72
C ARG A 119 13.47 16.06 -4.46
N ARG A 120 14.26 15.71 -5.47
CA ARG A 120 14.11 14.47 -6.23
C ARG A 120 14.86 13.38 -5.52
N VAL A 121 14.16 12.32 -5.13
CA VAL A 121 14.73 11.22 -4.34
C VAL A 121 14.42 9.86 -4.96
N MET A 122 15.27 8.89 -4.68
CA MET A 122 15.06 7.47 -4.94
C MET A 122 15.40 6.70 -3.68
N GLY A 123 14.73 5.59 -3.41
CA GLY A 123 15.00 4.84 -2.20
C GLY A 123 14.34 3.47 -2.14
N MET A 124 14.62 2.76 -1.06
CA MET A 124 13.96 1.51 -0.71
C MET A 124 13.28 1.61 0.64
N ILE A 125 12.17 0.91 0.77
CA ILE A 125 11.48 0.66 2.03
C ILE A 125 11.12 -0.83 2.10
N PRO A 126 10.94 -1.41 3.31
CA PRO A 126 10.69 -2.85 3.46
C PRO A 126 9.49 -3.37 2.65
N CYS A 127 8.45 -2.54 2.53
CA CYS A 127 7.24 -2.78 1.74
C CYS A 127 6.44 -1.49 1.54
N GLY A 128 5.46 -1.54 0.62
CA GLY A 128 4.50 -0.46 0.40
C GLY A 128 5.00 0.65 -0.51
N ALA A 129 6.10 0.44 -1.23
CA ALA A 129 6.61 1.43 -2.17
C ALA A 129 5.73 1.60 -3.41
N MET A 130 4.87 0.60 -3.69
CA MET A 130 3.89 0.63 -4.77
C MET A 130 2.65 1.40 -4.32
N SER A 131 2.85 2.71 -4.12
CA SER A 131 1.86 3.62 -3.57
C SER A 131 1.94 4.99 -4.24
N SER A 132 0.99 5.86 -3.94
CA SER A 132 1.05 7.27 -4.35
C SER A 132 1.98 8.10 -3.46
N GLN A 133 2.21 7.66 -2.21
CA GLN A 133 3.06 8.33 -1.24
C GLN A 133 3.74 7.32 -0.32
N VAL A 134 4.96 7.63 0.12
CA VAL A 134 5.69 6.82 1.11
C VAL A 134 6.28 7.69 2.20
N GLU A 135 6.52 7.10 3.36
CA GLU A 135 7.47 7.62 4.34
C GLU A 135 8.86 7.09 3.99
N SER A 136 9.80 7.99 3.69
CA SER A 136 11.16 7.64 3.33
C SER A 136 11.92 7.08 4.53
N GLU A 137 12.67 6.00 4.32
CA GLU A 137 13.68 5.53 5.28
C GLU A 137 14.97 6.36 5.09
N PRO A 138 15.40 7.18 6.07
CA PRO A 138 16.53 8.09 5.91
C PRO A 138 17.84 7.40 5.51
N TYR A 139 18.09 6.17 5.97
CA TYR A 139 19.32 5.45 5.64
C TYR A 139 19.31 4.77 4.27
N MET A 140 18.15 4.74 3.61
CA MET A 140 17.94 4.04 2.36
C MET A 140 17.28 4.91 1.29
N THR A 141 17.43 6.24 1.45
CA THR A 141 16.93 7.26 0.53
C THR A 141 18.11 8.10 0.06
N PHE A 142 18.17 8.33 -1.26
CA PHE A 142 19.27 9.00 -1.94
C PHE A 142 18.72 10.10 -2.84
N ASP A 143 19.43 11.22 -2.92
CA ASP A 143 19.10 12.27 -3.87
C ASP A 143 19.34 11.77 -5.31
N VAL A 144 18.40 12.09 -6.20
CA VAL A 144 18.51 11.73 -7.61
C VAL A 144 19.40 12.74 -8.33
N PRO A 145 20.48 12.31 -9.02
CA PRO A 145 21.31 13.20 -9.82
C PRO A 145 20.49 13.99 -10.86
N ASP A 146 20.90 15.24 -11.12
CA ASP A 146 20.23 16.12 -12.09
C ASP A 146 20.16 15.53 -13.51
N VAL A 147 21.16 14.72 -13.86
CA VAL A 147 21.27 14.09 -15.19
C VAL A 147 20.37 12.87 -15.37
N TRP A 148 19.75 12.36 -14.30
CA TRP A 148 18.85 11.20 -14.37
C TRP A 148 17.41 11.65 -14.36
N SER A 149 16.55 10.96 -15.11
CA SER A 149 15.11 11.02 -14.93
C SER A 149 14.69 10.27 -13.65
N LEU A 150 13.49 10.55 -13.14
CA LEU A 150 12.92 9.76 -12.03
C LEU A 150 12.68 8.30 -12.46
N GLU A 151 12.32 8.05 -13.72
CA GLU A 151 12.17 6.70 -14.27
C GLU A 151 13.48 5.90 -14.17
N GLN A 152 14.59 6.48 -14.63
CA GLN A 152 15.92 5.86 -14.49
C GLN A 152 16.32 5.68 -13.02
N ALA A 153 16.00 6.66 -12.17
CA ALA A 153 16.32 6.57 -10.75
C ALA A 153 15.60 5.42 -10.05
N ALA A 154 14.38 5.07 -10.49
CA ALA A 154 13.60 3.99 -9.89
C ALA A 154 14.19 2.59 -10.15
N THR A 155 15.17 2.45 -11.04
CA THR A 155 15.79 1.15 -11.38
C THR A 155 17.08 0.87 -10.61
N ILE A 156 17.54 1.82 -9.78
CA ILE A 156 18.86 1.77 -9.15
C ILE A 156 18.83 1.14 -7.75
N PRO A 157 17.97 1.56 -6.81
CA PRO A 157 18.11 1.24 -5.38
C PRO A 157 18.26 -0.27 -5.09
N CYS A 158 17.30 -1.09 -5.51
CA CYS A 158 17.24 -2.52 -5.19
C CYS A 158 18.37 -3.29 -5.85
N VAL A 159 18.58 -3.09 -7.16
CA VAL A 159 19.57 -3.84 -7.94
C VAL A 159 20.98 -3.53 -7.45
N TYR A 160 21.34 -2.25 -7.34
CA TYR A 160 22.69 -1.87 -6.90
C TYR A 160 22.90 -2.09 -5.41
N GLY A 161 21.86 -1.95 -4.57
CA GLY A 161 21.92 -2.34 -3.17
C GLY A 161 22.23 -3.84 -3.01
N THR A 162 21.60 -4.69 -3.82
CA THR A 162 21.85 -6.14 -3.84
C THR A 162 23.27 -6.45 -4.29
N VAL A 163 23.73 -5.85 -5.39
CA VAL A 163 25.11 -6.03 -5.89
C VAL A 163 26.12 -5.60 -4.83
N TYR A 164 25.91 -4.43 -4.21
CA TYR A 164 26.84 -3.90 -3.23
C TYR A 164 26.92 -4.79 -1.99
N SER A 165 25.76 -5.24 -1.49
CA SER A 165 25.69 -6.16 -0.36
C SER A 165 26.39 -7.49 -0.67
N ALA A 166 26.08 -8.12 -1.80
CA ALA A 166 26.66 -9.41 -2.16
C ALA A 166 28.18 -9.33 -2.39
N PHE A 167 28.64 -8.34 -3.14
CA PHE A 167 30.05 -8.25 -3.55
C PHE A 167 30.95 -7.63 -2.49
N PHE A 168 30.53 -6.56 -1.82
CA PHE A 168 31.41 -5.83 -0.92
C PHE A 168 31.19 -6.18 0.55
N MET A 169 29.98 -6.58 0.96
CA MET A 169 29.70 -6.93 2.35
C MET A 169 29.83 -8.43 2.61
N SER A 170 29.18 -9.27 1.78
CA SER A 170 29.15 -10.72 2.00
C SER A 170 30.40 -11.44 1.49
N SER A 171 30.85 -11.14 0.27
CA SER A 171 32.00 -11.82 -0.36
C SER A 171 33.32 -11.06 -0.26
N GLN A 172 33.29 -9.75 0.04
CA GLN A 172 34.46 -8.87 0.15
C GLN A 172 35.40 -8.95 -1.06
N ILE A 173 34.82 -8.89 -2.27
CA ILE A 173 35.56 -8.98 -3.54
C ILE A 173 36.68 -7.94 -3.63
N ARG A 174 37.80 -8.32 -4.25
CA ARG A 174 38.95 -7.46 -4.49
C ARG A 174 39.31 -7.41 -5.97
N ARG A 175 39.98 -6.33 -6.39
CA ARG A 175 40.51 -6.20 -7.75
C ARG A 175 41.35 -7.42 -8.11
N GLY A 176 41.06 -8.01 -9.27
CA GLY A 176 41.73 -9.22 -9.76
C GLY A 176 41.06 -10.53 -9.37
N ALA A 177 40.00 -10.50 -8.56
CA ALA A 177 39.16 -11.67 -8.33
C ALA A 177 38.28 -11.99 -9.56
N SER A 178 38.03 -13.28 -9.79
CA SER A 178 37.03 -13.78 -10.74
C SER A 178 35.66 -13.89 -10.06
N ILE A 179 34.59 -13.66 -10.82
CA ILE A 179 33.19 -13.81 -10.40
C ILE A 179 32.60 -15.00 -11.15
#